data_AF-A0A9E7KST6-F1
#
_entry.id   AF-A0A9E7KST6-F1
#
_cell.length_a   1.000
_cell.length_b   1.000
_cell.length_c   1.000
_cell.angle_alpha   90.00
_cell.angle_beta   90.00
_cell.angle_gamma   90.00
#
_symmetry.space_group_name_H-M   'P 1'
#
loop_
_entity.id
_entity.type
_entity.pdbx_description
1 polymer ?
#
loop_
_entity_poly.entity_id
_entity_poly.type
_entity_poly.pdbx_seq_one_letter_code
_entity_poly.pdbx_strand_id
1 'polypeptide(L)'
;MASLFRPLISRAGGRSYPRVFLSRKSSSPYALALMMLLILSVVLLLLLAFGVFSLPVRSDSAQKSQTDPRLHSRSLRDVKGLGQRGHQWTEVISWEPRAFVYHNFLSKEECEYLIELARPHMQKSTVADSTTGQIKDSRVRTSTGMFLHRGQDKIIRAIEKRIADYTFIPIEHGEGLQVLHYEVGQKSDVEEGGETIFPNAKISSRSLPWYNELSKCGENGLSIKPKTGDALLFWSMKPDASLDPLSLHGGCPVIKGNKWSCTKWMHVHEYKV
;
A
#
# COMPACT_ATOMS: atom_id res chain seq x y z
N MET A 1 17.95 15.19 -17.36
CA MET A 1 18.82 16.08 -18.15
C MET A 1 19.64 15.22 -19.11
N ALA A 2 19.30 15.22 -20.39
CA ALA A 2 20.07 14.56 -21.43
C ALA A 2 20.93 15.61 -22.15
N SER A 3 22.21 15.32 -22.36
CA SER A 3 23.09 16.14 -23.20
C SER A 3 23.86 15.24 -24.15
N LEU A 4 23.54 15.35 -25.43
CA LEU A 4 24.27 14.82 -26.58
C LEU A 4 25.03 16.00 -27.18
N PHE A 5 26.36 15.96 -27.28
CA PHE A 5 27.07 16.62 -28.38
C PHE A 5 28.42 15.93 -28.67
N ARG A 6 28.57 15.56 -29.95
CA ARG A 6 29.79 15.04 -30.59
C ARG A 6 30.91 16.11 -30.63
N PRO A 7 32.19 15.73 -30.63
CA PRO A 7 33.27 16.60 -31.09
C PRO A 7 33.46 16.54 -32.61
N LEU A 8 33.65 17.72 -33.21
CA LEU A 8 34.10 17.93 -34.59
C LEU A 8 35.62 17.75 -34.68
N ILE A 9 36.08 17.02 -35.69
CA ILE A 9 37.51 16.90 -36.04
C ILE A 9 37.88 18.02 -37.01
N SER A 10 38.97 18.73 -36.71
CA SER A 10 39.72 19.54 -37.68
C SER A 10 41.18 19.06 -37.71
N ARG A 11 41.69 18.79 -38.91
CA ARG A 11 43.07 18.39 -39.23
C ARG A 11 43.84 19.62 -39.72
N ALA A 12 45.05 19.85 -39.20
CA ALA A 12 46.27 20.06 -39.98
C ALA A 12 47.46 20.39 -39.05
N GLY A 13 48.60 19.74 -39.27
CA GLY A 13 49.83 20.00 -38.55
C GLY A 13 50.80 18.83 -38.62
N GLY A 14 51.44 18.65 -39.77
CA GLY A 14 52.48 17.64 -39.95
C GLY A 14 53.72 17.96 -39.13
N ARG A 15 54.09 17.03 -38.24
CA ARG A 15 55.46 16.89 -37.72
C ARG A 15 55.83 15.41 -37.80
N SER A 16 56.99 15.16 -38.38
CA SER A 16 57.59 13.84 -38.57
C SER A 16 57.94 13.24 -37.21
N TYR A 17 57.23 12.19 -36.82
CA TYR A 17 57.56 11.37 -35.65
C TYR A 17 58.22 10.06 -36.12
N PRO A 18 59.18 9.51 -35.35
CA PRO A 18 59.95 8.35 -35.77
C PRO A 18 59.04 7.15 -36.04
N ARG A 19 59.40 6.31 -37.02
CA ARG A 19 58.77 4.99 -37.21
C ARG A 19 59.01 4.16 -35.96
N VAL A 20 58.09 4.24 -35.01
CA VAL A 20 57.95 3.27 -33.94
C VAL A 20 57.49 1.99 -34.63
N PHE A 21 58.38 0.99 -34.70
CA PHE A 21 57.98 -0.37 -34.97
C PHE A 21 56.84 -0.70 -34.01
N LEU A 22 55.63 -0.91 -34.54
CA LEU A 22 54.56 -1.56 -33.78
C LEU A 22 55.05 -2.98 -33.52
N SER A 23 55.76 -3.14 -32.39
CA SER A 23 55.83 -4.42 -31.72
C SER A 23 54.40 -4.87 -31.57
N ARG A 24 54.04 -5.95 -32.27
CA ARG A 24 52.80 -6.67 -32.08
C ARG A 24 52.85 -7.13 -30.63
N LYS A 25 52.32 -6.32 -29.71
CA LYS A 25 52.16 -6.69 -28.31
C LYS A 25 51.43 -8.01 -28.35
N SER A 26 52.14 -9.08 -27.99
CA SER A 26 51.54 -10.38 -27.77
C SER A 26 50.50 -10.14 -26.71
N SER A 27 49.25 -10.06 -27.15
CA SER A 27 48.10 -9.91 -26.28
C SER A 27 48.16 -11.10 -25.34
N SER A 28 48.43 -10.80 -24.08
CA SER A 28 48.50 -11.79 -23.01
C SER A 28 47.32 -12.75 -23.16
N PRO A 29 47.54 -14.08 -23.09
CA PRO A 29 46.46 -15.05 -23.31
C PRO A 29 45.26 -14.77 -22.41
N TYR A 30 45.50 -14.20 -21.22
CA TYR A 30 44.47 -13.74 -20.29
C TYR A 30 43.63 -12.58 -20.84
N ALA A 31 44.23 -11.61 -21.53
CA ALA A 31 43.50 -10.48 -22.11
C ALA A 31 42.61 -10.92 -23.28
N LEU A 32 43.09 -11.85 -24.12
CA LEU A 32 42.28 -12.44 -25.18
C LEU A 32 41.12 -13.25 -24.60
N ALA A 33 41.38 -14.07 -23.58
CA ALA A 33 40.34 -14.85 -22.92
C ALA A 33 39.26 -13.97 -22.29
N LEU A 34 39.65 -12.87 -21.63
CA LEU A 34 38.73 -11.95 -20.98
C LEU A 34 37.86 -11.20 -22.00
N MET A 35 38.44 -10.78 -23.13
CA MET A 35 37.68 -10.19 -24.23
C MET A 35 36.72 -11.18 -24.88
N MET A 36 37.13 -12.43 -25.05
CA MET A 36 36.25 -13.49 -25.58
C MET A 36 35.07 -13.76 -24.63
N LEU A 37 35.31 -13.83 -23.32
CA LEU A 37 34.25 -14.00 -22.32
C LEU A 37 33.25 -12.82 -22.31
N LEU A 38 33.75 -11.60 -22.49
CA LEU A 38 32.92 -10.39 -22.52
C LEU A 38 32.06 -10.32 -23.79
N ILE A 39 32.62 -10.71 -24.94
CA ILE A 39 31.85 -10.81 -26.18
C ILE A 39 30.80 -11.93 -26.07
N LEU A 40 31.17 -13.08 -25.51
CA LEU A 40 30.24 -14.21 -25.34
C LEU A 40 29.07 -13.85 -24.41
N SER A 41 29.33 -13.11 -23.33
CA SER A 41 28.29 -12.68 -22.41
C SER A 41 27.33 -11.66 -23.03
N VAL A 42 27.84 -10.71 -23.82
CA VAL A 42 27.00 -9.75 -24.54
C VAL A 42 26.15 -10.46 -25.59
N VAL A 43 26.71 -11.40 -26.35
CA VAL A 43 25.96 -12.20 -27.33
C VAL A 43 24.88 -13.03 -26.65
N LEU A 44 25.17 -13.67 -25.51
CA LEU A 44 24.18 -14.43 -24.75
C LEU A 44 23.02 -13.55 -24.26
N LEU A 45 23.30 -12.35 -23.74
CA LEU A 45 22.27 -11.40 -23.30
C LEU A 45 21.39 -10.93 -24.46
N LEU A 46 21.96 -10.68 -25.63
CA LEU A 46 21.19 -10.33 -26.83
C LEU A 46 20.31 -11.50 -27.28
N LEU A 47 20.83 -12.73 -27.28
CA LEU A 47 20.05 -13.92 -27.64
C LEU A 47 18.88 -14.18 -26.67
N LEU A 48 19.05 -13.90 -25.37
CA LEU A 48 17.98 -13.94 -24.38
C LEU A 48 16.97 -12.80 -24.59
N ALA A 49 17.43 -11.58 -24.87
CA ALA A 49 16.55 -10.42 -25.10
C ALA A 49 15.70 -10.56 -26.38
N PHE A 50 16.25 -11.17 -27.42
CA PHE A 50 15.53 -11.45 -28.68
C PHE A 50 14.79 -12.79 -28.66
N GLY A 51 14.76 -13.50 -27.54
CA GLY A 51 13.97 -14.73 -27.36
C GLY A 51 14.44 -15.92 -28.21
N VAL A 52 15.67 -15.89 -28.72
CA VAL A 52 16.25 -16.96 -29.56
C VAL A 52 16.64 -18.17 -28.70
N PHE A 53 16.98 -17.94 -27.43
CA PHE A 53 17.18 -18.98 -26.43
C PHE A 53 16.23 -18.76 -25.25
N SER A 54 15.34 -19.71 -24.99
CA SER A 54 14.61 -19.79 -23.74
C SER A 54 15.42 -20.64 -22.76
N LEU A 55 15.78 -20.09 -21.60
CA LEU A 55 16.29 -20.92 -20.52
C LEU A 55 15.19 -21.89 -20.09
N PRO A 56 15.47 -23.20 -19.91
CA PRO A 56 14.49 -24.12 -19.36
C PRO A 56 14.33 -23.76 -17.88
N VAL A 57 13.42 -22.84 -17.59
CA VAL A 57 12.85 -22.75 -16.24
C VAL A 57 12.13 -24.08 -16.04
N ARG A 58 12.69 -24.91 -15.18
CA ARG A 58 12.08 -26.16 -14.71
C ARG A 58 10.73 -25.79 -14.10
N SER A 59 9.69 -25.86 -14.91
CA SER A 59 8.34 -26.04 -14.41
C SER A 59 8.32 -27.46 -13.88
N ASP A 60 8.27 -27.62 -12.56
CA ASP A 60 7.85 -28.88 -11.97
C ASP A 60 6.38 -29.10 -12.39
N SER A 61 6.23 -29.67 -13.58
CA SER A 61 5.00 -30.29 -14.04
C SER A 61 4.97 -31.71 -13.47
N ALA A 62 4.74 -31.77 -12.16
CA ALA A 62 4.41 -33.02 -11.48
C ALA A 62 2.91 -33.03 -11.16
N GLN A 63 2.21 -33.84 -11.95
CA GLN A 63 0.82 -34.29 -11.82
C GLN A 63 -0.29 -33.24 -11.92
N LYS A 64 -1.05 -33.34 -13.02
CA LYS A 64 -2.50 -33.14 -13.05
C LYS A 64 -3.16 -34.04 -12.00
N SER A 65 -3.09 -33.64 -10.73
CA SER A 65 -4.13 -33.96 -9.78
C SER A 65 -5.32 -33.11 -10.19
N GLN A 66 -6.47 -33.73 -10.45
CA GLN A 66 -7.75 -33.04 -10.49
C GLN A 66 -8.01 -32.41 -9.12
N THR A 67 -7.41 -31.26 -8.85
CA THR A 67 -7.82 -30.41 -7.74
C THR A 67 -9.09 -29.70 -8.20
N ASP A 68 -10.21 -30.24 -7.74
CA ASP A 68 -11.54 -29.66 -7.87
C ASP A 68 -11.48 -28.13 -7.62
N PRO A 69 -11.83 -27.27 -8.60
CA PRO A 69 -11.86 -25.81 -8.43
C PRO A 69 -12.76 -25.35 -7.27
N ARG A 70 -13.58 -26.25 -6.73
CA ARG A 70 -14.45 -25.99 -5.58
C ARG A 70 -13.70 -25.87 -4.25
N LEU A 71 -12.42 -26.28 -4.12
CA LEU A 71 -11.80 -26.35 -2.77
C LEU A 71 -11.24 -25.01 -2.25
N HIS A 72 -10.64 -24.16 -3.09
CA HIS A 72 -10.12 -22.85 -2.66
C HIS A 72 -11.17 -21.72 -2.70
N SER A 73 -12.22 -21.89 -3.51
CA SER A 73 -13.34 -20.95 -3.61
C SER A 73 -14.41 -21.13 -2.54
N ARG A 74 -14.40 -22.24 -1.77
CA ARG A 74 -15.51 -22.60 -0.87
C ARG A 74 -15.48 -21.95 0.51
N SER A 75 -14.33 -21.50 1.01
CA SER A 75 -14.25 -21.11 2.43
C SER A 75 -14.81 -19.72 2.75
N LEU A 76 -15.01 -18.83 1.77
CA LEU A 76 -15.47 -17.45 2.02
C LEU A 76 -16.71 -17.03 1.23
N ARG A 77 -17.21 -17.86 0.30
CA ARG A 77 -18.41 -17.52 -0.48
C ARG A 77 -19.73 -17.84 0.22
N ASP A 78 -19.71 -18.59 1.32
CA ASP A 78 -20.94 -19.16 1.90
C ASP A 78 -21.23 -18.73 3.36
N VAL A 79 -20.54 -17.71 3.87
CA VAL A 79 -20.99 -17.07 5.11
C VAL A 79 -22.19 -16.19 4.77
N LYS A 80 -23.39 -16.74 4.95
CA LYS A 80 -24.66 -16.01 4.81
C LYS A 80 -24.59 -14.69 5.59
N GLY A 81 -24.60 -13.56 4.87
CA GLY A 81 -24.54 -12.20 5.42
C GLY A 81 -23.35 -11.34 4.97
N LEU A 82 -22.35 -11.88 4.26
CA LEU A 82 -21.19 -11.09 3.81
C LEU A 82 -21.40 -10.29 2.52
N GLY A 83 -22.57 -10.41 1.87
CA GLY A 83 -22.83 -9.72 0.61
C GLY A 83 -21.88 -10.09 -0.53
N GLN A 84 -21.95 -9.35 -1.64
CA GLN A 84 -21.01 -9.49 -2.75
C GLN A 84 -20.07 -8.29 -2.78
N ARG A 85 -18.75 -8.55 -2.78
CA ARG A 85 -17.75 -7.50 -2.99
C ARG A 85 -17.56 -7.25 -4.48
N GLY A 86 -17.33 -6.00 -4.85
CA GLY A 86 -16.89 -5.63 -6.18
C GLY A 86 -15.50 -6.19 -6.52
N HIS A 87 -15.04 -5.95 -7.75
CA HIS A 87 -13.69 -6.33 -8.16
C HIS A 87 -12.64 -5.63 -7.27
N GLN A 88 -11.81 -6.43 -6.60
CA GLN A 88 -10.84 -5.95 -5.63
C GLN A 88 -9.52 -5.61 -6.34
N TRP A 89 -8.97 -4.43 -6.04
CA TRP A 89 -7.68 -4.00 -6.55
C TRP A 89 -7.00 -3.07 -5.54
N THR A 90 -5.69 -2.92 -5.66
CA THR A 90 -4.86 -2.14 -4.73
C THR A 90 -4.30 -0.92 -5.42
N GLU A 91 -4.44 0.23 -4.78
CA GLU A 91 -3.80 1.48 -5.15
C GLU A 91 -2.64 1.78 -4.20
N VAL A 92 -1.45 2.02 -4.75
CA VAL A 92 -0.29 2.48 -3.97
C VAL A 92 -0.36 3.99 -3.86
N ILE A 93 -0.62 4.48 -2.65
CA ILE A 93 -0.77 5.92 -2.40
C ILE A 93 0.59 6.57 -2.12
N SER A 94 1.40 5.94 -1.28
CA SER A 94 2.71 6.46 -0.89
C SER A 94 3.62 5.35 -0.38
N TRP A 95 4.92 5.58 -0.50
CA TRP A 95 5.96 4.80 0.17
C TRP A 95 6.50 5.48 1.43
N GLU A 96 6.28 6.79 1.59
CA GLU A 96 6.76 7.62 2.70
C GLU A 96 5.65 8.62 3.15
N PRO A 97 4.77 8.22 4.09
CA PRO A 97 4.70 6.92 4.76
C PRO A 97 4.17 5.83 3.81
N ARG A 98 4.40 4.56 4.14
CA ARG A 98 3.80 3.44 3.40
C ARG A 98 2.29 3.47 3.57
N ALA A 99 1.55 3.72 2.50
CA ALA A 99 0.10 3.83 2.49
C ALA A 99 -0.50 3.23 1.21
N PHE A 100 -1.53 2.42 1.38
CA PHE A 100 -2.20 1.67 0.31
C PHE A 100 -3.71 1.73 0.50
N VAL A 101 -4.46 1.89 -0.60
CA VAL A 101 -5.91 1.73 -0.59
C VAL A 101 -6.27 0.38 -1.21
N TYR A 102 -7.07 -0.40 -0.49
CA TYR A 102 -7.71 -1.61 -1.00
C TYR A 102 -9.14 -1.29 -1.36
N HIS A 103 -9.43 -1.25 -2.66
CA HIS A 103 -10.76 -0.94 -3.14
C HIS A 103 -11.71 -2.13 -3.02
N ASN A 104 -12.96 -1.87 -2.65
CA ASN A 104 -13.98 -2.91 -2.42
C ASN A 104 -13.53 -3.97 -1.40
N PHE A 105 -12.86 -3.53 -0.33
CA PHE A 105 -12.37 -4.40 0.74
C PHE A 105 -13.50 -4.99 1.59
N LEU A 106 -14.49 -4.17 1.91
CA LEU A 106 -15.76 -4.57 2.51
C LEU A 106 -16.88 -4.53 1.46
N SER A 107 -17.85 -5.43 1.58
CA SER A 107 -19.11 -5.31 0.86
C SER A 107 -20.00 -4.23 1.49
N LYS A 108 -21.03 -3.80 0.76
CA LYS A 108 -22.03 -2.87 1.29
C LYS A 108 -22.74 -3.45 2.51
N GLU A 109 -23.05 -4.73 2.46
CA GLU A 109 -23.72 -5.47 3.54
C GLU A 109 -22.84 -5.58 4.79
N GLU A 110 -21.52 -5.78 4.63
CA GLU A 110 -20.57 -5.75 5.75
C GLU A 110 -20.47 -4.35 6.37
N CYS A 111 -20.44 -3.30 5.55
CA CYS A 111 -20.46 -1.92 6.04
C CYS A 111 -21.73 -1.61 6.83
N GLU A 112 -22.91 -1.94 6.28
CA GLU A 112 -24.20 -1.74 6.96
C GLU A 112 -24.28 -2.54 8.25
N TYR A 113 -23.80 -3.79 8.25
CA TYR A 113 -23.77 -4.64 9.43
C TYR A 113 -22.95 -4.01 10.58
N LEU A 114 -21.74 -3.52 10.30
CA LEU A 114 -20.90 -2.86 11.29
C LEU A 114 -21.56 -1.60 11.87
N ILE A 115 -22.22 -0.81 11.02
CA ILE A 115 -22.93 0.41 11.44
C ILE A 115 -24.10 0.05 12.36
N GLU A 116 -24.96 -0.87 11.94
CA GLU A 116 -26.14 -1.26 12.73
C GLU A 116 -25.77 -1.91 14.06
N LEU A 117 -24.70 -2.71 14.08
CA LEU A 117 -24.19 -3.31 15.30
C LEU A 117 -23.65 -2.26 16.29
N ALA A 118 -23.01 -1.20 15.80
CA ALA A 118 -22.40 -0.17 16.64
C ALA A 118 -23.39 0.91 17.08
N ARG A 119 -24.36 1.28 16.22
CA ARG A 119 -25.29 2.42 16.39
C ARG A 119 -25.92 2.54 17.80
N PRO A 120 -26.48 1.47 18.42
CA PRO A 120 -27.11 1.60 19.74
C PRO A 120 -26.11 1.78 20.89
N HIS A 121 -24.81 1.58 20.65
CA HIS A 121 -23.77 1.57 21.69
C HIS A 121 -22.75 2.71 21.54
N MET A 122 -22.99 3.66 20.63
CA MET A 122 -22.07 4.75 20.35
C MET A 122 -21.95 5.71 21.54
N GLN A 123 -20.71 5.97 21.96
CA GLN A 123 -20.38 6.94 23.03
C GLN A 123 -19.40 7.98 22.51
N LYS A 124 -19.31 9.14 23.18
CA LYS A 124 -18.36 10.19 22.77
C LYS A 124 -16.93 9.66 22.79
N SER A 125 -16.19 9.85 21.70
CA SER A 125 -14.84 9.29 21.58
C SER A 125 -13.83 10.06 22.44
N THR A 126 -13.03 9.32 23.21
CA THR A 126 -11.87 9.85 23.94
C THR A 126 -10.57 9.64 23.14
N VAL A 127 -9.49 10.28 23.57
CA VAL A 127 -8.14 10.10 22.97
C VAL A 127 -7.12 9.79 24.04
N ALA A 128 -6.16 8.93 23.74
CA ALA A 128 -4.96 8.78 24.56
C ALA A 128 -3.99 9.93 24.25
N ASP A 129 -3.57 10.65 25.28
CA ASP A 129 -2.55 11.69 25.20
C ASP A 129 -1.21 11.06 24.79
N SER A 130 -0.58 11.58 23.73
CA SER A 130 0.64 11.00 23.13
C SER A 130 1.86 11.04 24.06
N THR A 131 1.83 11.88 25.09
CA THR A 131 2.96 12.08 26.01
C THR A 131 2.75 11.32 27.31
N THR A 132 1.51 11.22 27.76
CA THR A 132 1.16 10.67 29.08
C THR A 132 0.40 9.34 29.02
N GLY A 133 -0.08 8.93 27.84
CA GLY A 133 -0.91 7.74 27.65
C GLY A 133 -2.31 7.84 28.27
N GLN A 134 -2.65 8.96 28.91
CA GLN A 134 -3.92 9.13 29.61
C GLN A 134 -5.07 9.42 28.65
N ILE A 135 -6.23 8.84 28.96
CA ILE A 135 -7.47 9.06 28.22
C ILE A 135 -8.00 10.46 28.58
N LYS A 136 -8.00 11.38 27.62
CA LYS A 136 -8.60 12.71 27.74
C LYS A 136 -9.82 12.85 26.85
N ASP A 137 -10.80 13.60 27.36
CA ASP A 137 -11.86 14.17 26.52
C ASP A 137 -11.23 15.15 25.53
N SER A 138 -11.33 14.82 24.25
CA SER A 138 -10.77 15.64 23.19
C SER A 138 -11.75 16.76 22.83
N ARG A 139 -11.34 18.03 22.97
CA ARG A 139 -12.03 19.16 22.33
C ARG A 139 -11.93 19.12 20.79
N VAL A 140 -11.03 18.29 20.26
CA VAL A 140 -10.69 18.20 18.83
C VAL A 140 -11.47 17.07 18.14
N ARG A 141 -11.96 16.06 18.88
CA ARG A 141 -12.66 14.90 18.32
C ARG A 141 -14.17 15.06 18.51
N THR A 142 -14.87 15.33 17.41
CA THR A 142 -16.34 15.43 17.36
C THR A 142 -17.04 14.10 17.13
N SER A 143 -16.30 12.98 17.04
CA SER A 143 -16.88 11.67 16.78
C SER A 143 -17.49 11.01 18.01
N THR A 144 -18.44 10.12 17.75
CA THR A 144 -18.80 9.03 18.66
C THR A 144 -18.13 7.73 18.20
N GLY A 145 -17.98 6.76 19.09
CA GLY A 145 -17.38 5.48 18.78
C GLY A 145 -17.78 4.35 19.73
N MET A 146 -17.52 3.12 19.28
CA MET A 146 -17.73 1.87 20.01
C MET A 146 -16.67 0.85 19.57
N PHE A 147 -16.26 -0.01 20.50
CA PHE A 147 -15.39 -1.15 20.19
C PHE A 147 -16.22 -2.44 20.07
N LEU A 148 -16.10 -3.11 18.94
CA LEU A 148 -16.60 -4.47 18.74
C LEU A 148 -15.53 -5.46 19.18
N HIS A 149 -15.92 -6.52 19.89
CA HIS A 149 -14.97 -7.48 20.43
C HIS A 149 -14.32 -8.31 19.32
N ARG A 150 -13.05 -8.67 19.53
CA ARG A 150 -12.32 -9.57 18.62
C ARG A 150 -13.07 -10.89 18.51
N GLY A 151 -13.34 -11.32 17.28
CA GLY A 151 -14.05 -12.56 16.99
C GLY A 151 -15.49 -12.64 17.51
N GLN A 152 -16.14 -11.51 17.81
CA GLN A 152 -17.49 -11.43 18.39
C GLN A 152 -18.52 -12.34 17.69
N ASP A 153 -18.55 -12.34 16.37
CA ASP A 153 -19.44 -13.19 15.57
C ASP A 153 -18.77 -13.63 14.25
N LYS A 154 -19.51 -14.37 13.43
CA LYS A 154 -18.99 -14.95 12.18
C LYS A 154 -18.63 -13.89 11.13
N ILE A 155 -19.31 -12.75 11.10
CA ILE A 155 -19.05 -11.66 10.14
C ILE A 155 -17.79 -10.92 10.60
N ILE A 156 -17.70 -10.59 11.89
CA ILE A 156 -16.52 -9.96 12.48
C ILE A 156 -15.28 -10.85 12.30
N ARG A 157 -15.36 -12.15 12.59
CA ARG A 157 -14.27 -13.10 12.33
C ARG A 157 -13.85 -13.14 10.86
N ALA A 158 -14.79 -13.09 9.94
CA ALA A 158 -14.49 -13.09 8.50
C ALA A 158 -13.79 -11.80 8.05
N ILE A 159 -14.20 -10.64 8.59
CA ILE A 159 -13.55 -9.35 8.33
C ILE A 159 -12.15 -9.33 8.94
N GLU A 160 -11.98 -9.74 10.20
CA GLU A 160 -10.69 -9.76 10.89
C GLU A 160 -9.70 -10.73 10.24
N LYS A 161 -10.16 -11.91 9.81
CA LYS A 161 -9.33 -12.83 9.04
C LYS A 161 -8.86 -12.18 7.73
N ARG A 162 -9.73 -11.46 7.03
CA ARG A 162 -9.36 -10.75 5.81
C ARG A 162 -8.34 -9.65 6.07
N ILE A 163 -8.48 -8.91 7.17
CA ILE A 163 -7.49 -7.90 7.57
C ILE A 163 -6.14 -8.58 7.83
N ALA A 164 -6.11 -9.72 8.52
CA ALA A 164 -4.90 -10.49 8.74
C ALA A 164 -4.27 -10.95 7.41
N ASP A 165 -5.07 -11.47 6.47
CA ASP A 165 -4.61 -11.91 5.15
C ASP A 165 -3.98 -10.75 4.33
N TYR A 166 -4.49 -9.52 4.46
CA TYR A 166 -4.00 -8.34 3.73
C TYR A 166 -2.81 -7.63 4.40
N THR A 167 -2.75 -7.68 5.73
CA THR A 167 -1.66 -7.07 6.51
C THR A 167 -0.47 -8.00 6.71
N PHE A 168 -0.69 -9.32 6.53
CA PHE A 168 0.24 -10.38 6.91
C PHE A 168 0.57 -10.42 8.41
N ILE A 169 -0.34 -9.89 9.24
CA ILE A 169 -0.22 -9.88 10.70
C ILE A 169 -1.31 -10.81 11.28
N PRO A 170 -0.98 -11.71 12.24
CA PRO A 170 -1.97 -12.61 12.84
C PRO A 170 -3.14 -11.87 13.51
N ILE A 171 -4.31 -12.52 13.56
CA ILE A 171 -5.55 -11.92 14.11
C ILE A 171 -5.37 -11.52 15.58
N GLU A 172 -4.60 -12.29 16.33
CA GLU A 172 -4.33 -12.17 17.76
C GLU A 172 -3.54 -10.90 18.11
N HIS A 173 -2.85 -10.32 17.12
CA HIS A 173 -2.15 -9.04 17.27
C HIS A 173 -3.09 -7.85 17.11
N GLY A 174 -4.31 -8.08 16.64
CA GLY A 174 -5.30 -7.04 16.46
C GLY A 174 -6.10 -6.75 17.73
N GLU A 175 -6.36 -5.47 17.99
CA GLU A 175 -7.39 -5.03 18.94
C GLU A 175 -8.80 -5.38 18.45
N GLY A 176 -9.84 -5.07 19.22
CA GLY A 176 -11.21 -5.07 18.68
C GLY A 176 -11.39 -4.07 17.52
N LEU A 177 -12.45 -4.24 16.73
CA LEU A 177 -12.79 -3.26 15.68
C LEU A 177 -13.38 -2.00 16.32
N GLN A 178 -12.76 -0.84 16.12
CA GLN A 178 -13.28 0.43 16.60
C GLN A 178 -14.14 1.09 15.52
N VAL A 179 -15.46 1.10 15.71
CA VAL A 179 -16.38 1.83 14.84
C VAL A 179 -16.48 3.28 15.32
N LEU A 180 -16.41 4.23 14.39
CA LEU A 180 -16.44 5.66 14.62
C LEU A 180 -17.45 6.33 13.71
N HIS A 181 -18.17 7.30 14.24
CA HIS A 181 -19.15 8.10 13.51
C HIS A 181 -18.88 9.59 13.66
N TYR A 182 -18.84 10.30 12.54
CA TYR A 182 -18.71 11.75 12.46
C TYR A 182 -19.94 12.31 11.74
N GLU A 183 -20.72 13.11 12.45
CA GLU A 183 -21.95 13.72 11.94
C GLU A 183 -21.67 15.06 11.28
N VAL A 184 -22.07 15.27 10.01
CA VAL A 184 -22.42 16.58 9.41
C VAL A 184 -23.49 16.41 8.31
N GLY A 185 -24.75 16.17 8.72
CA GLY A 185 -25.92 16.09 7.82
C GLY A 185 -26.73 14.81 7.99
N GLN A 186 -27.70 14.54 7.09
CA GLN A 186 -28.61 13.37 7.19
C GLN A 186 -28.31 12.24 6.17
N LYS A 187 -27.28 12.35 5.34
CA LYS A 187 -26.98 11.40 4.25
C LYS A 187 -25.89 10.39 4.62
N SER A 188 -25.95 9.18 4.07
CA SER A 188 -25.11 8.04 4.50
C SER A 188 -23.65 8.08 4.03
N ASP A 189 -23.35 8.81 2.95
CA ASP A 189 -22.01 8.93 2.38
C ASP A 189 -21.43 10.33 2.58
N VAL A 190 -20.10 10.43 2.55
CA VAL A 190 -19.36 11.69 2.61
C VAL A 190 -19.34 12.33 1.22
N GLU A 191 -19.97 13.49 1.09
CA GLU A 191 -19.95 14.27 -0.15
C GLU A 191 -18.75 15.23 -0.18
N GLU A 192 -18.41 15.83 0.97
CA GLU A 192 -17.32 16.81 1.10
C GLU A 192 -16.63 16.68 2.47
N GLY A 193 -15.29 16.77 2.48
CA GLY A 193 -14.48 16.63 3.68
C GLY A 193 -14.26 15.17 4.10
N GLY A 194 -13.96 14.96 5.39
CA GLY A 194 -13.83 13.63 5.97
C GLY A 194 -12.60 12.84 5.50
N GLU A 195 -11.63 13.49 4.84
CA GLU A 195 -10.41 12.84 4.35
C GLU A 195 -9.52 12.34 5.49
N THR A 196 -8.72 11.31 5.21
CA THR A 196 -7.58 10.96 6.07
C THR A 196 -6.35 11.67 5.53
N ILE A 197 -5.74 12.53 6.35
CA ILE A 197 -4.58 13.33 5.97
C ILE A 197 -3.30 12.84 6.65
N PHE A 198 -2.19 12.96 5.93
CA PHE A 198 -0.83 12.77 6.41
C PHE A 198 -0.05 14.08 6.21
N PRO A 199 -0.11 15.02 7.17
CA PRO A 199 0.46 16.36 7.00
C PRO A 199 1.99 16.36 6.84
N ASN A 200 2.66 15.34 7.40
CA ASN A 200 4.11 15.22 7.33
C ASN A 200 4.61 14.43 6.11
N ALA A 201 3.71 13.86 5.29
CA ALA A 201 4.11 13.10 4.12
C ALA A 201 4.90 13.99 3.15
N LYS A 202 5.95 13.44 2.54
CA LYS A 202 6.81 14.20 1.60
C LYS A 202 6.13 14.45 0.25
N ILE A 203 5.12 13.64 -0.07
CA ILE A 203 4.33 13.79 -1.29
C ILE A 203 3.06 14.59 -0.98
N SER A 204 2.67 15.43 -1.92
CA SER A 204 1.40 16.14 -1.87
C SER A 204 0.33 15.35 -2.63
N SER A 205 -0.93 15.50 -2.20
CA SER A 205 -2.09 14.96 -2.90
C SER A 205 -2.25 15.42 -4.35
N ARG A 206 -1.48 16.42 -4.80
CA ARG A 206 -1.52 16.95 -6.18
C ARG A 206 -1.31 15.88 -7.27
N SER A 207 -0.64 14.77 -6.94
CA SER A 207 -0.45 13.65 -7.86
C SER A 207 -1.61 12.65 -7.88
N LEU A 208 -2.61 12.80 -7.01
CA LEU A 208 -3.74 11.87 -6.88
C LEU A 208 -4.90 12.27 -7.81
N PRO A 209 -5.61 11.30 -8.42
CA PRO A 209 -6.70 11.58 -9.37
C PRO A 209 -7.83 12.45 -8.81
N TRP A 210 -8.09 12.37 -7.49
CA TRP A 210 -9.16 13.08 -6.80
C TRP A 210 -8.71 14.40 -6.15
N TYR A 211 -7.50 14.90 -6.46
CA TYR A 211 -6.96 16.12 -5.84
C TYR A 211 -7.92 17.31 -5.87
N ASN A 212 -8.62 17.52 -6.99
CA ASN A 212 -9.54 18.65 -7.18
C ASN A 212 -10.86 18.50 -6.38
N GLU A 213 -11.09 17.34 -5.76
CA GLU A 213 -12.27 17.05 -4.94
C GLU A 213 -11.96 17.10 -3.44
N LEU A 214 -10.73 17.46 -3.06
CA LEU A 214 -10.32 17.55 -1.67
C LEU A 214 -10.89 18.81 -1.02
N SER A 215 -11.25 18.70 0.25
CA SER A 215 -11.54 19.86 1.08
C SER A 215 -10.28 20.70 1.31
N LYS A 216 -10.47 21.95 1.75
CA LYS A 216 -9.37 22.84 2.17
C LYS A 216 -8.45 22.21 3.22
N CYS A 217 -8.98 21.32 4.07
CA CYS A 217 -8.17 20.56 5.02
C CYS A 217 -7.29 19.53 4.30
N GLY A 218 -7.86 18.81 3.33
CA GLY A 218 -7.17 17.79 2.53
C GLY A 218 -6.05 18.32 1.63
N GLU A 219 -6.00 19.62 1.35
CA GLU A 219 -4.92 20.24 0.57
C GLU A 219 -3.56 20.27 1.30
N ASN A 220 -3.54 20.15 2.64
CA ASN A 220 -2.35 20.35 3.47
C ASN A 220 -1.56 19.04 3.71
N GLY A 221 -1.20 18.35 2.62
CA GLY A 221 -0.39 17.13 2.68
C GLY A 221 -0.86 16.06 1.71
N LEU A 222 -0.58 14.80 2.05
CA LEU A 222 -1.16 13.64 1.39
C LEU A 222 -2.53 13.33 2.00
N SER A 223 -3.55 13.13 1.17
CA SER A 223 -4.94 13.05 1.59
C SER A 223 -5.71 12.00 0.78
N ILE A 224 -6.44 11.15 1.51
CA ILE A 224 -7.23 10.06 0.94
C ILE A 224 -8.70 10.36 1.22
N LYS A 225 -9.49 10.48 0.15
CA LYS A 225 -10.94 10.68 0.25
C LYS A 225 -11.60 9.38 0.73
N PRO A 226 -12.53 9.45 1.70
CA PRO A 226 -13.26 8.26 2.15
C PRO A 226 -14.19 7.78 1.04
N LYS A 227 -14.22 6.45 0.84
CA LYS A 227 -15.16 5.79 -0.05
C LYS A 227 -15.68 4.53 0.61
N THR A 228 -17.00 4.35 0.57
CA THR A 228 -17.68 3.22 1.21
C THR A 228 -17.15 1.90 0.64
N GLY A 229 -16.79 0.98 1.54
CA GLY A 229 -16.22 -0.32 1.19
C GLY A 229 -14.69 -0.34 1.02
N ASP A 230 -14.03 0.80 0.84
CA ASP A 230 -12.58 0.86 0.69
C ASP A 230 -11.87 0.81 2.06
N ALA A 231 -10.65 0.28 2.08
CA ALA A 231 -9.80 0.25 3.27
C ALA A 231 -8.45 0.90 3.01
N LEU A 232 -8.06 1.84 3.88
CA LEU A 232 -6.73 2.45 3.90
C LEU A 232 -5.85 1.69 4.88
N LEU A 233 -4.77 1.09 4.38
CA LEU A 233 -3.69 0.52 5.20
C LEU A 233 -2.49 1.46 5.15
N PHE A 234 -2.01 1.89 6.31
CA PHE A 234 -0.75 2.60 6.43
C PHE A 234 0.05 2.08 7.64
N TRP A 235 1.37 2.28 7.61
CA TRP A 235 2.27 1.78 8.63
C TRP A 235 2.77 2.91 9.51
N SER A 236 2.62 2.77 10.82
CA SER A 236 3.19 3.70 11.82
C SER A 236 4.67 3.45 12.11
N MET A 237 5.20 2.34 11.58
CA MET A 237 6.56 1.89 11.78
C MET A 237 7.23 1.58 10.43
N LYS A 238 8.53 1.82 10.37
CA LYS A 238 9.38 1.39 9.27
C LYS A 238 9.70 -0.11 9.38
N PRO A 239 10.23 -0.74 8.32
CA PRO A 239 10.62 -2.15 8.35
C PRO A 239 11.66 -2.51 9.43
N ASP A 240 12.45 -1.54 9.89
CA ASP A 240 13.41 -1.68 10.99
C ASP A 240 12.77 -1.55 12.40
N ALA A 241 11.44 -1.50 12.46
CA ALA A 241 10.63 -1.28 13.67
C ALA A 241 10.82 0.08 14.35
N SER A 242 11.51 1.05 13.73
CA SER A 242 11.47 2.44 14.19
C SER A 242 10.14 3.10 13.84
N LEU A 243 9.69 4.05 14.66
CA LEU A 243 8.50 4.86 14.33
C LEU A 243 8.73 5.65 13.04
N ASP A 244 7.68 5.81 12.24
CA ASP A 244 7.71 6.63 11.03
C ASP A 244 7.01 7.99 11.30
N PRO A 245 7.74 9.11 11.50
CA PRO A 245 7.12 10.41 11.75
C PRO A 245 6.26 10.92 10.58
N LEU A 246 6.47 10.38 9.37
CA LEU A 246 5.68 10.73 8.18
C LEU A 246 4.29 10.11 8.23
N SER A 247 4.07 9.10 9.08
CA SER A 247 2.77 8.44 9.27
C SER A 247 1.85 9.19 10.24
N LEU A 248 2.27 10.36 10.75
CA LEU A 248 1.37 11.23 11.52
C LEU A 248 0.14 11.47 10.65
N HIS A 249 -1.04 11.20 11.20
CA HIS A 249 -2.28 11.28 10.45
C HIS A 249 -3.40 11.89 11.28
N GLY A 250 -4.42 12.37 10.57
CA GLY A 250 -5.62 12.92 11.17
C GLY A 250 -6.82 12.76 10.25
N GLY A 251 -8.01 12.98 10.80
CA GLY A 251 -9.25 13.09 10.03
C GLY A 251 -9.59 14.55 9.78
N CYS A 252 -9.78 14.92 8.52
CA CYS A 252 -10.39 16.20 8.19
C CYS A 252 -11.85 16.25 8.65
N PRO A 253 -12.38 17.44 9.01
CA PRO A 253 -13.78 17.60 9.32
C PRO A 253 -14.66 17.11 8.16
N VAL A 254 -15.75 16.43 8.47
CA VAL A 254 -16.82 16.20 7.49
C VAL A 254 -17.49 17.55 7.26
N ILE A 255 -17.66 17.97 6.01
CA ILE A 255 -18.32 19.24 5.66
C ILE A 255 -19.75 18.96 5.20
N LYS A 256 -19.95 17.85 4.48
CA LYS A 256 -21.26 17.43 4.00
C LYS A 256 -21.38 15.90 3.94
N GLY A 257 -22.43 15.37 4.57
CA GLY A 257 -22.71 13.93 4.62
C GLY A 257 -22.42 13.31 5.99
N ASN A 258 -22.41 11.99 6.07
CA ASN A 258 -22.05 11.29 7.31
C ASN A 258 -20.92 10.32 7.06
N LYS A 259 -19.92 10.35 7.96
CA LYS A 259 -18.78 9.45 7.87
C LYS A 259 -18.88 8.39 8.94
N TRP A 260 -18.99 7.15 8.50
CA TRP A 260 -18.71 5.96 9.32
C TRP A 260 -17.34 5.41 8.94
N SER A 261 -16.58 4.99 9.94
CA SER A 261 -15.29 4.32 9.73
C SER A 261 -15.11 3.22 10.76
N CYS A 262 -14.31 2.22 10.41
CA CYS A 262 -14.00 1.08 11.27
C CYS A 262 -12.49 0.90 11.30
N THR A 263 -11.87 1.23 12.43
CA THR A 263 -10.42 1.16 12.62
C THR A 263 -10.04 -0.17 13.24
N LYS A 264 -8.99 -0.81 12.71
CA LYS A 264 -8.36 -1.99 13.30
C LYS A 264 -6.91 -1.66 13.58
N TRP A 265 -6.51 -1.65 14.84
CA TRP A 265 -5.12 -1.51 15.24
C TRP A 265 -4.45 -2.88 15.30
N MET A 266 -3.30 -2.99 14.66
CA MET A 266 -2.48 -4.21 14.59
C MET A 266 -1.16 -3.97 15.30
N HIS A 267 -0.80 -4.83 16.23
CA HIS A 267 0.40 -4.72 17.06
C HIS A 267 1.54 -5.61 16.55
N VAL A 268 2.77 -5.27 16.89
CA VAL A 268 3.96 -6.11 16.57
C VAL A 268 3.92 -7.44 17.33
N HIS A 269 3.32 -7.44 18.52
CA HIS A 269 3.12 -8.61 19.36
C HIS A 269 1.64 -8.92 19.54
N GLU A 270 1.35 -10.10 20.08
CA GLU A 270 0.00 -10.48 20.46
C GLU A 270 -0.64 -9.43 21.38
N TYR A 271 -1.85 -9.01 21.03
CA TYR A 271 -2.67 -8.11 21.82
C TYR A 271 -3.58 -8.94 22.72
N LYS A 272 -3.32 -8.86 24.03
CA LYS A 272 -4.12 -9.55 25.05
C LYS A 272 -5.41 -8.77 25.28
N VAL A 273 -6.54 -9.48 25.15
CA VAL A 273 -7.91 -8.97 25.33
C VAL A 273 -8.35 -9.18 26.77
#